data_AF-A0A0A2AI95-F1
#
_entry.id   AF-A0A0A2AI95-F1
#
_cell.length_a   1.000
_cell.length_b   1.000
_cell.length_c   1.000
_cell.angle_alpha   90.00
_cell.angle_beta   90.00
_cell.angle_gamma   90.00
#
_symmetry.space_group_name_H-M   'P 1'
#
loop_
_entity.id
_entity.type
_entity.pdbx_description
1 polymer ?
#
loop_
_entity_poly.entity_id
_entity_poly.type
_entity_poly.pdbx_seq_one_letter_code
_entity_poly.pdbx_strand_id
1 'polypeptide(L)'
;MENYWTSNKTIKGLRHFVLVNETKEKGNISFLMVSVLDSEINLKTSYEELVNSGNWHKGWINLSKHQSITEEYVNYKSINKGKVIDAMFINEDSLFNIS
;
A
#
# COMPACT_ATOMS: atom_id res chain seq x y z
N MET A 1 -10.18 -2.96 -13.27
CA MET A 1 -8.78 -3.39 -12.99
C MET A 1 -8.79 -4.09 -11.64
N GLU A 2 -7.84 -4.99 -11.36
CA GLU A 2 -7.72 -5.57 -10.02
C GLU A 2 -7.41 -4.45 -9.01
N ASN A 3 -8.00 -4.50 -7.83
CA ASN A 3 -7.77 -3.46 -6.82
C ASN A 3 -6.57 -3.78 -5.93
N TYR A 4 -6.20 -5.05 -5.84
CA TYR A 4 -5.17 -5.55 -4.94
C TYR A 4 -3.91 -5.90 -5.71
N TRP A 5 -2.77 -5.48 -5.20
CA TRP A 5 -1.49 -5.70 -5.86
C TRP A 5 -0.38 -5.98 -4.86
N THR A 6 0.54 -6.85 -5.25
CA THR A 6 1.75 -7.13 -4.50
C THR A 6 2.95 -6.72 -5.35
N SER A 7 3.79 -5.81 -4.88
CA SER A 7 5.04 -5.46 -5.56
C SER A 7 6.05 -6.59 -5.46
N ASN A 8 7.01 -6.67 -6.37
CA ASN A 8 8.10 -7.65 -6.33
C ASN A 8 9.24 -7.22 -5.41
N LYS A 9 9.41 -5.90 -5.26
CA LYS A 9 10.38 -5.26 -4.39
C LYS A 9 9.67 -4.48 -3.30
N THR A 10 10.32 -4.32 -2.15
CA THR A 10 9.78 -3.48 -1.08
C THR A 10 9.70 -2.03 -1.55
N ILE A 11 8.65 -1.35 -1.10
CA ILE A 11 8.49 0.09 -1.27
C ILE A 11 8.33 0.65 0.13
N LYS A 12 9.35 1.33 0.64
CA LYS A 12 9.42 1.78 2.05
C LYS A 12 9.19 0.62 3.02
N GLY A 13 9.74 -0.55 2.67
CA GLY A 13 9.63 -1.79 3.45
C GLY A 13 8.33 -2.57 3.35
N LEU A 14 7.36 -2.12 2.55
CA LEU A 14 6.06 -2.79 2.39
C LEU A 14 5.87 -3.37 0.98
N ARG A 15 4.99 -4.37 0.85
CA ARG A 15 4.78 -5.12 -0.40
C ARG A 15 3.35 -5.09 -0.94
N HIS A 16 2.35 -4.94 -0.08
CA HIS A 16 0.93 -4.99 -0.47
C HIS A 16 0.33 -3.60 -0.59
N PHE A 17 -0.32 -3.37 -1.72
CA PHE A 17 -0.90 -2.10 -2.10
C PHE A 17 -2.31 -2.28 -2.66
N VAL A 18 -3.14 -1.26 -2.46
CA VAL A 18 -4.47 -1.15 -3.03
C VAL A 18 -4.54 0.02 -4.01
N LEU A 19 -5.14 -0.21 -5.16
CA LEU A 19 -5.50 0.83 -6.10
C LEU A 19 -6.74 1.55 -5.56
N VAL A 20 -6.60 2.85 -5.29
CA VAL A 20 -7.68 3.67 -4.72
C VAL A 20 -8.27 4.65 -5.72
N ASN A 21 -7.53 5.00 -6.78
CA ASN A 21 -8.03 5.87 -7.83
C ASN A 21 -7.37 5.58 -9.19
N GLU A 22 -8.11 5.83 -10.25
CA GLU A 22 -7.66 5.82 -11.64
C GLU A 22 -7.94 7.20 -12.24
N THR A 23 -6.90 7.88 -12.72
CA THR A 23 -7.00 9.20 -13.34
C THR A 23 -6.60 9.11 -14.81
N LYS A 24 -7.45 9.65 -15.69
CA LYS A 24 -7.22 9.75 -17.13
C LYS A 24 -7.04 11.19 -17.53
N GLU A 25 -5.85 11.53 -18.02
CA GLU A 25 -5.54 12.89 -18.49
C GLU A 25 -4.80 12.82 -19.81
N LYS A 26 -5.33 13.51 -20.83
CA LYS A 26 -4.70 13.62 -22.17
C LYS A 26 -4.28 12.27 -22.78
N GLY A 27 -5.07 11.22 -22.54
CA GLY A 27 -4.80 9.85 -23.03
C GLY A 27 -3.90 9.00 -22.13
N ASN A 28 -3.29 9.59 -21.09
CA ASN A 28 -2.47 8.86 -20.12
C ASN A 28 -3.32 8.40 -18.94
N ILE A 29 -3.19 7.11 -18.59
CA ILE A 29 -3.84 6.52 -17.42
C ILE A 29 -2.82 6.40 -16.30
N SER A 30 -3.17 6.93 -15.14
CA SER A 30 -2.37 6.81 -13.92
C SER A 30 -3.21 6.30 -12.76
N PHE A 31 -2.57 5.57 -11.86
CA PHE A 31 -3.18 4.92 -10.72
C PHE A 31 -2.59 5.47 -9.44
N LEU A 32 -3.45 5.81 -8.50
CA LEU A 32 -3.04 6.08 -7.13
C LEU A 32 -3.15 4.76 -6.35
N MET A 33 -2.05 4.35 -5.74
CA MET A 33 -1.97 3.16 -4.90
C MET A 33 -1.55 3.54 -3.50
N VAL A 34 -2.10 2.84 -2.51
CA VAL A 34 -1.84 3.07 -1.09
C VAL A 34 -1.45 1.74 -0.45
N SER A 35 -0.47 1.75 0.45
CA SER A 35 -0.11 0.54 1.18
C SER A 35 -1.26 0.09 2.09
N VAL A 36 -1.46 -1.22 2.16
CA VAL A 36 -2.51 -1.82 3.02
C VAL A 36 -2.26 -1.53 4.51
N LEU A 37 -1.00 -1.41 4.91
CA LEU A 37 -0.63 -1.24 6.33
C LEU A 37 -0.38 0.20 6.74
N ASP A 38 -0.20 1.12 5.77
CA ASP A 38 0.14 2.51 6.07
C ASP A 38 -0.30 3.46 4.96
N SER A 39 -1.31 4.29 5.25
CA SER A 39 -1.87 5.24 4.29
C SER A 39 -0.91 6.36 3.88
N GLU A 40 0.12 6.65 4.70
CA GLU A 40 1.15 7.62 4.37
C GLU A 40 2.10 7.10 3.27
N ILE A 41 2.14 5.78 3.08
CA ILE A 41 2.88 5.14 2.01
C ILE A 41 1.95 4.95 0.83
N ASN A 42 1.89 5.98 -0.02
CA ASN A 42 1.18 5.96 -1.29
C ASN A 42 2.12 6.27 -2.46
N LEU A 43 1.71 5.87 -3.66
CA LEU A 43 2.44 6.08 -4.89
C LEU A 43 1.49 6.28 -6.06
N LYS A 44 1.95 7.04 -7.06
CA LYS A 44 1.30 7.16 -8.36
C LYS A 44 2.07 6.33 -9.38
N THR A 45 1.39 5.45 -10.10
CA THR A 45 1.99 4.59 -11.13
C THR A 45 1.23 4.71 -12.45
N SER A 46 1.84 4.31 -13.56
CA SER A 46 1.19 4.25 -14.87
C SER A 46 0.61 2.86 -15.14
N TYR A 47 -0.24 2.74 -16.16
CA TYR A 47 -0.69 1.44 -16.65
C TYR A 47 0.46 0.53 -17.06
N GLU A 48 1.43 1.08 -17.79
CA GLU A 48 2.57 0.33 -18.27
C GLU A 48 3.43 -0.20 -17.12
N GLU A 49 3.69 0.64 -16.11
CA GLU A 49 4.44 0.20 -14.93
C GLU A 49 3.67 -0.82 -14.11
N LEU A 50 2.36 -0.67 -13.94
CA LEU A 50 1.58 -1.60 -13.12
C LEU A 50 1.34 -2.95 -13.80
N VAL A 51 1.13 -2.97 -15.12
CA VAL A 51 0.68 -4.16 -15.85
C VAL A 51 1.80 -4.82 -16.65
N ASN A 52 2.73 -4.05 -17.21
CA ASN A 52 3.69 -4.55 -18.22
C ASN A 52 5.12 -4.66 -17.68
N SER A 53 5.48 -3.99 -16.59
CA SER A 53 6.85 -4.00 -16.04
C SER A 53 7.27 -5.37 -15.48
N GLY A 54 6.30 -6.23 -15.15
CA GLY A 54 6.55 -7.45 -14.39
C GLY A 54 6.96 -7.20 -12.93
N ASN A 55 6.96 -5.95 -12.44
CA ASN A 55 7.30 -5.59 -11.06
C ASN A 55 6.14 -5.81 -10.07
N TRP A 56 4.97 -6.17 -10.58
CA TRP A 56 3.74 -6.28 -9.80
C TRP A 56 3.03 -7.60 -10.08
N HIS A 57 2.52 -8.19 -9.01
CA HIS A 57 1.59 -9.30 -9.07
C HIS A 57 0.17 -8.79 -8.78
N LYS A 58 -0.77 -9.22 -9.62
CA LYS A 58 -2.21 -9.02 -9.38
C LYS A 58 -2.62 -9.84 -8.17
N GLY A 59 -3.35 -9.23 -7.25
CA GLY A 59 -3.81 -9.84 -6.01
C GLY A 59 -2.80 -9.76 -4.86
N TRP A 60 -3.17 -10.36 -3.74
CA TRP A 60 -2.29 -10.52 -2.59
C TRP A 60 -1.57 -11.86 -2.63
N ILE A 61 -0.24 -11.80 -2.67
CA ILE A 61 0.57 -13.00 -2.47
C ILE A 61 0.68 -13.24 -0.96
N ASN A 62 0.51 -14.51 -0.57
CA ASN A 62 0.80 -14.95 0.78
C ASN A 62 2.31 -14.93 1.01
N LEU A 63 2.80 -13.82 1.59
CA LEU A 63 4.20 -13.64 1.96
C LEU A 63 4.35 -13.85 3.46
N SER A 64 5.51 -14.36 3.88
CA SER A 64 5.85 -14.36 5.30
C SER A 64 5.94 -12.93 5.84
N LYS A 65 5.80 -12.75 7.16
CA LYS A 65 5.90 -11.42 7.79
C LYS A 65 7.20 -10.69 7.40
N HIS A 66 8.33 -11.38 7.41
CA HIS A 66 9.63 -10.80 7.09
C HIS A 66 9.80 -10.45 5.60
N GLN A 67 9.07 -11.12 4.69
CA GLN A 67 9.05 -10.77 3.27
C GLN A 67 8.09 -9.62 2.97
N SER A 68 7.01 -9.52 3.74
CA SER A 68 5.96 -8.52 3.56
C SER A 68 6.27 -7.17 4.21
N ILE A 69 6.96 -7.20 5.36
CA ILE A 69 7.28 -6.03 6.19
C ILE A 69 8.75 -6.16 6.58
N THR A 70 9.60 -5.32 5.98
CA THR A 70 11.05 -5.35 6.26
C THR A 70 11.44 -4.29 7.30
N GLU A 71 12.67 -4.38 7.79
CA GLU A 71 13.26 -3.40 8.71
C GLU A 71 13.28 -1.98 8.11
N GLU A 72 13.29 -1.86 6.78
CA GLU A 72 13.13 -0.60 6.07
C GLU A 72 11.86 0.14 6.49
N TYR A 73 10.75 -0.57 6.74
CA TYR A 73 9.51 0.06 7.19
C TYR A 73 9.63 0.61 8.62
N VAL A 74 10.29 -0.13 9.50
CA VAL A 74 10.55 0.32 10.89
C VAL A 74 11.39 1.59 10.89
N ASN A 75 12.42 1.63 10.05
CA ASN A 75 13.28 2.80 9.85
C ASN A 75 12.51 3.97 9.21
N TYR A 76 11.64 3.69 8.24
CA TYR A 76 10.78 4.69 7.64
C TYR A 76 9.87 5.35 8.68
N LYS A 77 9.22 4.56 9.56
CA LYS A 77 8.35 5.11 10.60
C LYS A 77 9.11 5.87 11.67
N SER A 78 10.29 5.40 12.08
CA SER A 78 11.08 6.08 13.11
C SER A 78 11.48 7.49 12.68
N ILE A 79 11.85 7.69 11.42
CA ILE A 79 12.17 9.00 10.83
C ILE A 79 10.93 9.89 10.72
N ASN A 80 9.78 9.30 10.34
CA ASN A 80 8.55 10.05 10.08
C ASN A 80 7.60 10.18 11.28
N LYS A 81 8.06 9.87 12.51
CA LYS A 81 7.29 9.91 13.76
C LYS A 81 6.56 11.24 14.07
N GLY A 82 6.86 12.32 13.35
CA GLY A 82 6.28 13.65 13.59
C GLY A 82 4.91 13.94 12.96
N LYS A 83 4.30 12.99 12.21
CA LYS A 83 2.99 13.18 11.55
C LYS A 83 1.95 12.16 11.98
N VAL A 84 1.91 11.81 13.26
CA VAL A 84 0.87 10.92 13.79
C VAL A 84 -0.49 11.61 13.64
N ILE A 85 -1.32 11.08 12.75
CA ILE A 85 -2.77 11.34 12.72
C ILE A 85 -3.33 10.72 14.00
N ASP A 86 -4.11 11.49 14.76
CA ASP A 86 -4.85 11.00 15.93
C ASP A 86 -5.51 9.67 15.58
N ALA A 87 -5.18 8.63 16.35
CA ALA A 87 -5.72 7.30 16.15
C ALA A 87 -7.25 7.37 16.14
N MET A 88 -7.87 6.82 15.09
CA MET A 88 -9.31 6.62 15.06
C MET A 88 -9.61 5.45 16.00
N PHE A 89 -9.96 5.76 17.24
CA PHE A 89 -10.32 4.75 18.24
C PHE A 89 -11.57 4.02 17.77
N ILE A 90 -11.47 2.70 17.63
CA ILE A 90 -12.64 1.84 17.44
C ILE A 90 -13.33 1.75 18.80
N ASN A 91 -14.58 2.19 18.85
CA ASN A 91 -15.39 2.16 20.07
C ASN A 91 -15.58 0.71 20.54
N GLU A 92 -15.70 0.49 21.85
CA GLU A 92 -15.83 -0.87 22.42
C GLU A 92 -17.05 -1.63 21.86
N ASP A 93 -18.11 -0.90 21.51
CA ASP A 93 -19.34 -1.43 20.90
C ASP A 93 -19.25 -1.66 19.37
N SER A 94 -18.09 -1.44 18.77
CA SER A 94 -17.93 -1.60 17.33
C SER A 94 -17.99 -3.06 16.91
N LEU A 95 -18.69 -3.34 15.80
CA LEU A 95 -18.66 -4.64 15.13
C LEU A 95 -17.25 -5.06 14.66
N PHE A 96 -16.29 -4.12 14.63
CA PHE A 96 -14.88 -4.37 14.33
C PHE A 96 -14.02 -4.56 15.58
N ASN A 97 -14.59 -4.45 16.80
CA ASN A 97 -13.92 -4.81 18.03
C ASN A 97 -14.02 -6.34 18.22
N ILE A 98 -13.06 -7.07 17.63
CA ILE A 98 -12.99 -8.52 17.75
C ILE A 98 -12.14 -8.84 18.98
N SER A 99 -12.79 -9.19 20.09
CA SER A 99 -12.16 -9.58 21.36
C SER A 99 -11.80 -11.06 21.38
#